data_AF-A0A9E3FDX7-F1
#
_entry.id   AF-A0A9E3FDX7-F1
#
_cell.length_a   1.000
_cell.length_b   1.000
_cell.length_c   1.000
_cell.angle_alpha   90.00
_cell.angle_beta   90.00
_cell.angle_gamma   90.00
#
_symmetry.space_group_name_H-M   'P 1'
#
loop_
_entity.id
_entity.type
_entity.pdbx_description
1 polymer ?
#
loop_
_entity_poly.entity_id
_entity_poly.type
_entity_poly.pdbx_seq_one_letter_code
_entity_poly.pdbx_strand_id
1 'polypeptide(L)'
;MTPRLRRWVLANFEPGSAERVLDQLDDLPDIVVGGQASERIQACLVIRTGGDWNDFQRRLALAKLDWRDALVAADLADADWPQRLDAVLGSEP
;
A
#
# COMPACT_ATOMS: atom_id res chain seq x y z
N MET A 1 -6.60 4.99 6.68
CA MET A 1 -6.68 4.48 5.30
C MET A 1 -7.72 5.25 4.48
N THR A 2 -7.56 5.37 3.16
CA THR A 2 -8.52 6.06 2.27
C THR A 2 -9.59 5.10 1.71
N PRO A 3 -10.77 5.61 1.29
CA PRO A 3 -11.84 4.78 0.73
C PRO A 3 -11.46 4.05 -0.56
N ARG A 4 -10.70 4.71 -1.46
CA ARG A 4 -10.27 4.12 -2.74
C ARG A 4 -9.29 2.97 -2.54
N LEU A 5 -8.35 3.11 -1.60
CA LEU A 5 -7.39 2.05 -1.29
C LEU A 5 -8.10 0.84 -0.68
N ARG A 6 -9.01 1.08 0.28
CA ARG A 6 -9.84 0.02 0.87
C ARG A 6 -10.62 -0.75 -0.20
N ARG A 7 -11.26 -0.04 -1.12
CA ARG A 7 -12.00 -0.66 -2.24
C ARG A 7 -11.08 -1.49 -3.13
N TRP A 8 -9.89 -0.99 -3.44
CA TRP A 8 -8.91 -1.70 -4.25
C TRP A 8 -8.47 -3.00 -3.57
N VAL A 9 -8.15 -2.97 -2.27
CA VAL A 9 -7.76 -4.18 -1.50
C VAL A 9 -8.87 -5.22 -1.51
N LEU A 10 -10.11 -4.81 -1.22
CA LEU A 10 -11.28 -5.71 -1.23
C LEU A 10 -11.57 -6.32 -2.60
N ALA A 11 -11.20 -5.63 -3.69
CA ALA A 11 -11.41 -6.11 -5.06
C ALA A 11 -10.30 -7.05 -5.56
N ASN A 12 -9.08 -6.94 -5.01
CA ASN A 12 -7.91 -7.66 -5.54
C ASN A 12 -7.44 -8.82 -4.64
N PHE A 13 -7.75 -8.81 -3.34
CA PHE A 13 -7.42 -9.91 -2.44
C PHE A 13 -8.63 -10.82 -2.21
N GLU A 14 -8.39 -12.10 -1.93
CA GLU A 14 -9.45 -13.00 -1.44
C GLU A 14 -10.01 -12.50 -0.10
N PRO A 15 -11.32 -12.67 0.19
CA PRO A 15 -11.96 -12.07 1.36
C PRO A 15 -11.22 -12.29 2.69
N GLY A 16 -10.74 -13.51 2.95
CA GLY A 16 -10.03 -13.83 4.19
C GLY A 16 -8.63 -13.21 4.30
N SER A 17 -7.98 -12.93 3.17
CA SER A 17 -6.71 -12.20 3.12
C SER A 17 -6.93 -10.70 3.11
N ALA A 18 -7.98 -10.21 2.45
CA ALA A 18 -8.32 -8.81 2.33
C ALA A 18 -8.54 -8.17 3.70
N GLU A 19 -9.33 -8.80 4.58
CA GLU A 19 -9.57 -8.33 5.94
C GLU A 19 -8.25 -8.18 6.73
N ARG A 20 -7.37 -9.19 6.66
CA ARG A 20 -6.06 -9.15 7.33
C ARG A 20 -5.14 -8.07 6.77
N VAL A 21 -5.17 -7.84 5.47
CA VAL A 21 -4.40 -6.75 4.84
C VAL A 21 -4.90 -5.41 5.36
N LEU A 22 -6.22 -5.19 5.38
CA LEU A 22 -6.80 -3.94 5.88
C LEU A 22 -6.43 -3.68 7.34
N ASP A 23 -6.52 -4.69 8.20
CA ASP A 23 -6.14 -4.57 9.61
C ASP A 23 -4.66 -4.18 9.76
N GLN A 24 -3.77 -4.81 9.00
CA GLN A 24 -2.34 -4.47 9.06
C GLN A 24 -2.01 -3.10 8.45
N LEU A 25 -2.77 -2.64 7.46
CA LEU A 25 -2.61 -1.29 6.91
C LEU A 25 -3.05 -0.22 7.90
N ASP A 26 -4.11 -0.46 8.67
CA ASP A 26 -4.59 0.46 9.69
C ASP A 26 -3.68 0.48 10.94
N ASP A 27 -2.98 -0.61 11.25
CA ASP A 27 -2.04 -0.73 12.37
C ASP A 27 -0.56 -0.51 11.97
N LEU A 28 -0.29 0.23 10.88
CA LEU A 28 1.09 0.52 10.47
C LEU A 28 1.80 1.40 11.51
N PRO A 29 2.98 1.00 12.00
CA PRO A 29 3.73 1.81 12.96
C PRO A 29 4.33 3.05 12.27
N ASP A 30 4.45 4.17 13.00
CA ASP A 30 4.94 5.45 12.47
C ASP A 30 6.29 5.36 11.76
N ILE A 31 7.17 4.44 12.21
CA ILE A 31 8.47 4.19 11.59
C ILE A 31 8.35 3.71 10.14
N VAL A 32 7.29 2.96 9.81
CA VAL A 32 6.99 2.48 8.46
C VAL A 32 6.39 3.60 7.62
N VAL A 33 5.62 4.50 8.23
CA VAL A 33 5.06 5.66 7.54
C VAL A 33 6.16 6.65 7.15
N GLY A 34 7.21 6.78 7.99
CA GLY A 34 8.41 7.57 7.65
C GLY A 34 8.11 9.05 7.38
N GLY A 35 7.06 9.59 7.99
CA GLY A 35 6.57 10.97 7.75
C GLY A 35 5.96 11.20 6.36
N GLN A 36 5.71 10.15 5.58
CA GLN A 36 5.05 10.23 4.27
C GLN A 36 3.53 10.29 4.42
N ALA A 37 2.85 10.63 3.32
CA ALA A 37 1.41 10.45 3.24
C ALA A 37 1.05 8.98 3.48
N SER A 38 0.17 8.70 4.44
CA SER A 38 -0.18 7.32 4.82
C SER A 38 -0.68 6.50 3.64
N GLU A 39 -1.48 7.10 2.75
CA GLU A 39 -1.96 6.42 1.54
C GLU A 39 -0.82 5.98 0.62
N ARG A 40 0.24 6.79 0.47
CA ARG A 40 1.40 6.48 -0.37
C ARG A 40 2.11 5.22 0.12
N ILE A 41 2.33 5.12 1.43
CA ILE A 41 2.96 3.96 2.06
C ILE A 41 2.00 2.76 2.01
N GLN A 42 0.75 2.92 2.41
CA GLN A 42 -0.21 1.82 2.39
C GLN A 42 -0.40 1.25 0.96
N ALA A 43 -0.43 2.11 -0.06
CA ALA A 43 -0.51 1.70 -1.47
C ALA A 43 0.74 0.95 -1.92
N CYS A 44 1.95 1.38 -1.52
CA CYS A 44 3.19 0.72 -1.93
C CYS A 44 3.26 -0.75 -1.46
N LEU A 45 2.58 -1.06 -0.36
CA LEU A 45 2.48 -2.40 0.20
C LEU A 45 1.54 -3.33 -0.57
N VAL A 46 0.59 -2.80 -1.33
CA VAL A 46 -0.50 -3.61 -1.92
C VAL A 46 -0.59 -3.56 -3.45
N ILE A 47 -0.33 -2.43 -4.11
CA ILE A 47 -0.69 -2.27 -5.54
C ILE A 47 0.11 -3.16 -6.52
N ARG A 48 1.22 -3.72 -6.05
CA ARG A 48 2.10 -4.61 -6.84
C ARG A 48 2.10 -6.06 -6.36
N THR A 49 1.20 -6.44 -5.44
CA THR A 49 1.11 -7.80 -4.91
C THR A 49 0.31 -8.76 -5.79
N GLY A 50 -0.52 -8.22 -6.69
CA GLY A 50 -1.49 -9.02 -7.45
C GLY A 50 -2.49 -9.76 -6.56
N GLY A 51 -2.77 -9.25 -5.36
CA GLY A 51 -3.64 -9.92 -4.39
C GLY A 51 -2.98 -11.02 -3.56
N ASP A 52 -1.66 -11.24 -3.71
CA ASP A 52 -0.94 -12.25 -2.94
C ASP A 52 -0.62 -11.78 -1.52
N TRP A 53 -1.06 -12.56 -0.54
CA TRP A 53 -0.81 -12.30 0.89
C TRP A 53 0.69 -12.35 1.22
N ASN A 54 1.42 -13.30 0.65
CA ASN A 54 2.84 -13.46 0.95
C ASN A 54 3.65 -12.28 0.38
N ASP A 55 3.28 -11.76 -0.78
CA ASP A 55 3.90 -10.57 -1.35
C ASP A 55 3.64 -9.32 -0.53
N PHE A 56 2.41 -9.15 -0.02
CA PHE A 56 2.10 -8.09 0.93
C PHE A 56 3.02 -8.16 2.17
N GLN A 57 3.19 -9.36 2.76
CA GLN A 57 4.07 -9.55 3.91
C GLN A 57 5.55 -9.24 3.58
N ARG A 58 6.04 -9.62 2.39
CA ARG A 58 7.39 -9.27 1.93
C ARG A 58 7.59 -7.76 1.81
N ARG A 59 6.61 -7.06 1.24
CA ARG A 59 6.65 -5.59 1.11
C ARG A 59 6.58 -4.89 2.46
N LEU A 60 5.75 -5.40 3.37
CA LEU A 60 5.67 -4.87 4.73
C LEU A 60 6.99 -5.04 5.48
N ALA A 61 7.65 -6.20 5.34
CA ALA A 61 8.99 -6.42 5.90
C ALA A 61 10.01 -5.43 5.30
N LEU A 62 9.97 -5.19 3.99
CA LEU A 62 10.83 -4.20 3.34
C LEU A 62 10.58 -2.78 3.89
N ALA A 63 9.32 -2.36 4.02
CA ALA A 63 8.98 -1.03 4.53
C ALA A 63 9.36 -0.83 6.00
N LYS A 64 9.35 -1.90 6.81
CA LYS A 64 9.86 -1.89 8.19
C LYS A 64 11.38 -1.72 8.26
N LEU A 65 12.12 -2.19 7.24
CA LEU A 65 13.57 -2.01 7.14
C LEU A 65 13.91 -0.63 6.59
N ASP A 66 13.32 -0.27 5.44
CA ASP A 66 13.45 1.04 4.81
C ASP A 66 12.21 1.36 3.98
N TRP A 67 11.41 2.32 4.45
CA TRP A 67 10.22 2.78 3.77
C TRP A 67 10.53 3.40 2.39
N ARG A 68 11.74 3.94 2.17
CA ARG A 68 12.14 4.49 0.86
C ARG A 68 12.31 3.38 -0.16
N ASP A 69 12.95 2.28 0.22
CA ASP A 69 13.12 1.14 -0.68
C ASP A 69 11.78 0.50 -1.03
N ALA A 70 10.82 0.46 -0.09
CA ALA A 70 9.46 0.02 -0.38
C ALA A 70 8.75 0.92 -1.40
N LEU A 71 8.94 2.24 -1.31
CA LEU A 71 8.40 3.19 -2.30
C LEU A 71 9.06 3.02 -3.68
N VAL A 72 10.38 2.80 -3.73
CA VAL A 72 11.10 2.52 -4.99
C VAL A 72 10.58 1.22 -5.61
N ALA A 73 10.47 0.15 -4.82
CA ALA A 73 9.98 -1.15 -5.28
C ALA A 73 8.51 -1.15 -5.72
N ALA A 74 7.72 -0.16 -5.29
CA ALA A 74 6.35 0.05 -5.73
C ALA A 74 6.22 1.04 -6.89
N ASP A 75 7.31 1.67 -7.31
CA ASP A 75 7.33 2.69 -8.35
C ASP A 75 6.54 3.96 -7.93
N LEU A 76 6.66 4.30 -6.63
CA LEU A 76 5.99 5.41 -5.93
C LEU A 76 6.98 6.33 -5.21
N ALA A 77 8.30 6.25 -5.49
CA ALA A 77 9.33 7.06 -4.84
C ALA A 77 9.40 8.51 -5.36
N ASP A 78 8.98 8.72 -6.60
CA ASP A 78 9.03 10.01 -7.28
C ASP A 78 7.84 10.90 -6.93
N ALA A 79 7.94 12.20 -7.27
CA ALA A 79 6.94 13.21 -6.93
C ALA A 79 5.61 13.06 -7.69
N ASP A 80 5.59 12.27 -8.77
CA ASP A 80 4.41 11.93 -9.56
C ASP A 80 3.57 10.78 -8.97
N TRP A 81 3.92 10.31 -7.76
CA TRP A 81 3.18 9.28 -7.05
C TRP A 81 1.66 9.54 -6.95
N PRO A 82 1.13 10.77 -6.80
CA PRO A 82 -0.32 10.97 -6.75
C PRO A 82 -1.00 10.57 -8.06
N GLN A 83 -0.40 10.95 -9.21
CA GLN A 83 -0.94 10.59 -10.53
C GLN A 83 -0.89 9.08 -10.77
N ARG A 84 0.13 8.40 -10.23
CA ARG A 84 0.25 6.94 -10.30
C ARG A 84 -0.81 6.25 -9.46
N LEU A 85 -1.10 6.77 -8.27
CA LEU A 85 -2.19 6.25 -7.45
C LEU A 85 -3.54 6.48 -8.13
N ASP A 86 -3.78 7.64 -8.74
CA ASP A 86 -5.01 7.89 -9.49
C ASP A 86 -5.19 6.91 -10.65
N ALA A 87 -4.10 6.57 -11.37
CA ALA A 87 -4.14 5.61 -12.47
C ALA A 87 -4.49 4.18 -12.02
N VAL A 88 -4.15 3.80 -10.78
CA VAL A 88 -4.35 2.43 -10.26
C VAL A 88 -5.61 2.30 -9.41
N LEU A 89 -5.87 3.27 -8.53
CA LEU A 89 -6.96 3.28 -7.55
C LEU A 89 -8.21 4.01 -8.07
N GLY A 90 -8.07 4.77 -9.15
CA GLY A 90 -9.03 5.79 -9.57
C GLY A 90 -8.78 7.13 -8.86
N SER A 91 -9.11 8.21 -9.55
CA SER A 91 -9.14 9.56 -8.97
C SER A 91 -10.21 9.65 -7.89
N GLU A 92 -9.94 10.44 -6.84
CA GLU A 92 -10.99 10.85 -5.92
C GLU A 92 -12.01 11.76 -6.66
N PRO A 93 -13.31 11.65 -6.34
CA PRO A 93 -14.30 12.62 -6.80
C PRO A 93 -14.09 14.00 -6.14
#